data_AF-U4UZ04-F1
#
_entry.id   AF-U4UZ04-F1
#
_cell.length_a   1.000
_cell.length_b   1.000
_cell.length_c   1.000
_cell.angle_alpha   90.00
_cell.angle_beta   90.00
_cell.angle_gamma   90.00
#
_symmetry.space_group_name_H-M   'P 1'
#
loop_
_entity.id
_entity.type
_entity.pdbx_description
1 polymer ?
#
loop_
_entity_poly.entity_id
_entity_poly.type
_entity_poly.pdbx_seq_one_letter_code
_entity_poly.pdbx_strand_id
1 'polypeptide(L)'
;MRTIDADCILVVEAPNHKTGRSTVDMLERFAGEFGLRAAQAALGFTNDTQQELAFLYDPHRCSIRHVPMSAPDFPRFDGTYSIDLDVDAVTDPIRFSKPPFEAELMCHDGRRITLIGAHLKSKAPHGARSKDEAMLISIANRRKQLAQAPWIRGRVDQVLDICAEVIVLGDLNDGPGLDVYEELFARSSVEIIMGQSQGPEKQLFDPRAMQMI
;
A
#
# COMPACT_ATOMS: atom_id res chain seq x y z
N MET A 1 -12.20 -16.56 -17.92
CA MET A 1 -11.82 -15.79 -16.71
C MET A 1 -12.91 -16.03 -15.68
N ARG A 2 -12.58 -16.37 -14.42
CA ARG A 2 -13.61 -16.35 -13.36
C ARG A 2 -14.10 -14.91 -13.23
N THR A 3 -15.40 -14.71 -13.13
CA THR A 3 -15.98 -13.38 -12.89
C THR A 3 -15.49 -12.88 -11.54
N ILE A 4 -14.85 -11.72 -11.52
CA ILE A 4 -14.49 -11.03 -10.27
C ILE A 4 -15.80 -10.42 -9.74
N ASP A 5 -16.19 -10.84 -8.54
CA ASP A 5 -17.46 -10.43 -7.89
C ASP A 5 -17.17 -9.73 -6.55
N ALA A 6 -16.34 -8.69 -6.59
CA ALA A 6 -15.89 -7.94 -5.41
C ALA A 6 -16.59 -6.57 -5.30
N ASP A 7 -16.90 -6.13 -4.08
CA ASP A 7 -17.49 -4.82 -3.79
C ASP A 7 -16.47 -3.69 -4.00
N CYS A 8 -15.20 -4.01 -3.79
CA CYS A 8 -14.08 -3.08 -3.97
C CYS A 8 -12.88 -3.85 -4.52
N ILE A 9 -12.15 -3.21 -5.44
CA ILE A 9 -10.95 -3.74 -6.08
C ILE A 9 -9.88 -2.64 -6.03
N LEU A 10 -8.72 -2.93 -5.44
CA LEU A 10 -7.54 -2.09 -5.62
C LEU A 10 -6.88 -2.43 -6.96
N VAL A 11 -6.68 -1.43 -7.81
CA VAL A 11 -5.89 -1.53 -9.03
C VAL A 11 -4.51 -0.94 -8.74
N VAL A 12 -3.51 -1.82 -8.65
CA VAL A 12 -2.10 -1.45 -8.56
C VAL A 12 -1.56 -1.25 -9.97
N GLU A 13 -0.83 -0.16 -10.19
CA GLU A 13 -0.39 0.26 -11.52
C GLU A 13 -1.53 0.62 -12.49
N ALA A 14 -2.57 1.27 -11.95
CA ALA A 14 -3.65 1.83 -12.74
C ALA A 14 -3.14 2.80 -13.82
N PRO A 15 -3.89 3.01 -14.93
CA PRO A 15 -3.43 3.87 -16.01
C PRO A 15 -3.18 5.30 -15.54
N ASN A 16 -2.27 6.01 -16.21
CA ASN A 16 -1.81 7.36 -15.87
C ASN A 16 -2.93 8.42 -15.74
N HIS A 17 -2.84 9.30 -14.73
CA HIS A 17 -3.69 10.49 -14.56
C HIS A 17 -2.94 11.79 -14.90
N LYS A 18 -2.89 12.20 -16.18
CA LYS A 18 -2.21 13.44 -16.63
C LYS A 18 -2.98 14.09 -17.78
N THR A 19 -2.58 15.29 -18.20
CA THR A 19 -3.21 16.04 -19.30
C THR A 19 -3.59 15.15 -20.48
N GLY A 20 -4.91 15.08 -20.76
CA GLY A 20 -5.47 14.26 -21.84
C GLY A 20 -5.76 12.79 -21.50
N ARG A 21 -5.49 12.34 -20.27
CA ARG A 21 -5.80 10.99 -19.76
C ARG A 21 -6.46 11.07 -18.38
N SER A 22 -7.57 10.35 -18.22
CA SER A 22 -8.27 10.22 -16.95
C SER A 22 -8.29 8.75 -16.54
N THR A 23 -7.54 8.40 -15.50
CA THR A 23 -7.57 7.05 -14.91
C THR A 23 -8.97 6.63 -14.52
N VAL A 24 -9.77 7.55 -13.97
CA VAL A 24 -11.17 7.30 -13.59
C VAL A 24 -11.96 6.88 -14.84
N ASP A 25 -12.01 7.71 -15.87
CA ASP A 25 -12.76 7.42 -17.09
C ASP A 25 -12.31 6.10 -17.75
N MET A 26 -11.00 5.82 -17.74
CA MET A 26 -10.45 4.60 -18.32
C MET A 26 -10.87 3.35 -17.53
N LEU A 27 -10.81 3.41 -16.20
CA LEU A 27 -11.18 2.29 -15.34
C LEU A 27 -12.70 2.05 -15.32
N GLU A 28 -13.51 3.11 -15.33
CA GLU A 28 -14.97 2.98 -15.39
C GLU A 28 -15.43 2.42 -16.75
N ARG A 29 -14.79 2.85 -17.86
CA ARG A 29 -15.03 2.24 -19.18
C ARG A 29 -14.65 0.77 -19.21
N PHE A 30 -13.49 0.41 -18.65
CA PHE A 30 -13.06 -0.98 -18.51
C PHE A 30 -14.08 -1.78 -17.70
N ALA A 31 -14.52 -1.28 -16.55
CA ALA A 31 -15.53 -1.95 -15.73
C ALA A 31 -16.85 -2.17 -16.50
N GLY A 32 -17.29 -1.18 -17.26
CA GLY A 32 -18.48 -1.28 -18.12
C GLY A 32 -18.32 -2.31 -19.26
N GLU A 33 -17.17 -2.33 -19.93
CA GLU A 33 -16.89 -3.27 -21.03
C GLU A 33 -16.88 -4.73 -20.56
N PHE A 34 -16.37 -4.98 -19.35
CA PHE A 34 -16.27 -6.33 -18.76
C PHE A 34 -17.42 -6.68 -17.82
N GLY A 35 -18.41 -5.79 -17.65
CA GLY A 35 -19.58 -6.03 -16.80
C GLY A 35 -19.25 -6.20 -15.32
N LEU A 36 -18.24 -5.50 -14.80
CA LEU A 36 -17.89 -5.51 -13.39
C LEU A 36 -18.91 -4.72 -12.57
N ARG A 37 -19.31 -5.25 -11.41
CA ARG A 37 -20.15 -4.49 -10.46
C ARG A 37 -19.40 -3.35 -9.78
N ALA A 38 -18.09 -3.52 -9.56
CA ALA A 38 -17.20 -2.46 -9.12
C ALA A 38 -16.96 -1.46 -10.26
N ALA A 39 -17.96 -0.63 -10.52
CA ALA A 39 -18.10 0.15 -11.74
C ALA A 39 -17.63 1.61 -11.64
N GLN A 40 -17.45 2.13 -10.42
CA GLN A 40 -16.94 3.49 -10.20
C GLN A 40 -15.50 3.49 -9.73
N ALA A 41 -14.73 4.48 -10.15
CA ALA A 41 -13.33 4.61 -9.78
C ALA A 41 -13.07 5.79 -8.82
N ALA A 42 -12.15 5.59 -7.88
CA ALA A 42 -11.61 6.62 -7.03
C ALA A 42 -10.09 6.67 -7.18
N LEU A 43 -9.51 7.86 -7.03
CA LEU A 43 -8.07 8.10 -7.04
C LEU A 43 -7.61 8.69 -5.71
N GLY A 44 -6.39 8.33 -5.33
CA GLY A 44 -5.71 8.91 -4.18
C GLY A 44 -4.94 10.18 -4.56
N PHE A 45 -3.72 10.29 -4.02
CA PHE A 45 -2.83 11.40 -4.27
C PHE A 45 -2.41 11.50 -5.75
N THR A 46 -2.32 12.73 -6.24
CA THR A 46 -1.57 13.02 -7.47
C THR A 46 -0.09 12.70 -7.25
N ASN A 47 0.57 12.13 -8.24
CA ASN A 47 1.99 11.82 -8.19
C ASN A 47 2.66 12.02 -9.55
N ASP A 48 3.99 11.97 -9.57
CA ASP A 48 4.77 12.23 -10.79
C ASP A 48 4.95 11.00 -11.67
N THR A 49 4.44 9.84 -11.26
CA THR A 49 4.63 8.60 -12.02
C THR A 49 3.71 8.53 -13.24
N GLN A 50 3.76 7.43 -13.98
CA GLN A 50 2.85 7.17 -15.11
C GLN A 50 1.81 6.09 -14.78
N GLN A 51 1.71 5.71 -13.51
CA GLN A 51 0.93 4.58 -13.02
C GLN A 51 0.35 4.90 -11.65
N GLU A 52 -0.95 4.80 -11.51
CA GLU A 52 -1.66 5.24 -10.31
C GLU A 52 -1.95 4.09 -9.34
N LEU A 53 -2.39 4.46 -8.14
CA LEU A 53 -3.16 3.60 -7.25
C LEU A 53 -4.62 4.07 -7.31
N ALA A 54 -5.52 3.16 -7.70
CA ALA A 54 -6.93 3.47 -7.85
C ALA A 54 -7.79 2.38 -7.22
N PHE A 55 -8.92 2.76 -6.65
CA PHE A 55 -9.94 1.81 -6.24
C PHE A 55 -11.06 1.80 -7.29
N LEU A 56 -11.51 0.62 -7.68
CA LEU A 56 -12.83 0.40 -8.23
C LEU A 56 -13.77 -0.02 -7.09
N TYR A 57 -15.02 0.43 -7.12
CA TYR A 57 -16.02 0.07 -6.12
C TYR A 57 -17.42 -0.04 -6.70
N ASP A 58 -18.26 -0.85 -6.05
CA ASP A 58 -19.66 -1.05 -6.39
C ASP A 58 -20.49 0.08 -5.76
N PRO A 59 -20.98 1.04 -6.56
CA PRO A 59 -21.71 2.20 -6.05
C PRO A 59 -23.09 1.84 -5.48
N HIS A 60 -23.57 0.62 -5.70
CA HIS A 60 -24.82 0.13 -5.10
C HIS A 60 -24.60 -0.48 -3.71
N ARG A 61 -23.35 -0.66 -3.29
CA ARG A 61 -22.98 -1.27 -2.00
C ARG A 61 -22.24 -0.30 -1.09
N CYS A 62 -21.44 0.59 -1.66
CA CYS A 62 -20.55 1.45 -0.89
C CYS A 62 -20.13 2.71 -1.67
N SER A 63 -19.49 3.64 -0.97
CA SER A 63 -18.76 4.76 -1.56
C SER A 63 -17.34 4.81 -1.01
N ILE A 64 -16.39 5.28 -1.84
CA ILE A 64 -14.98 5.45 -1.47
C ILE A 64 -14.58 6.91 -1.61
N ARG A 65 -13.91 7.44 -0.59
CA ARG A 65 -13.36 8.80 -0.59
C ARG A 65 -11.92 8.79 -0.09
N HIS A 66 -11.04 9.50 -0.79
CA HIS A 66 -9.69 9.75 -0.30
C HIS A 66 -9.72 10.70 0.90
N VAL A 67 -9.28 10.22 2.07
CA VAL A 67 -9.29 10.96 3.34
C VAL A 67 -7.94 10.84 4.04
N PRO A 68 -6.89 11.48 3.50
CA PRO A 68 -5.55 11.30 4.02
C PRO A 68 -5.43 11.86 5.45
N MET A 69 -5.00 11.02 6.39
CA MET A 69 -4.72 11.42 7.77
C MET A 69 -3.29 11.97 7.88
N SER A 70 -3.09 12.82 8.87
CA SER A 70 -1.78 13.38 9.23
C SER A 70 -1.67 13.44 10.74
N ALA A 71 -0.55 12.97 11.27
CA ALA A 71 -0.22 13.05 12.68
C ALA A 71 1.24 13.51 12.85
N PRO A 72 1.65 13.97 14.04
CA PRO A 72 3.04 14.37 14.31
C PRO A 72 4.04 13.26 13.99
N ASP A 73 3.75 12.01 14.39
CA ASP A 73 4.68 10.88 14.22
C ASP A 73 4.57 10.24 12.83
N PHE A 74 3.40 10.34 12.20
CA PHE A 74 3.13 9.75 10.89
C PHE A 74 2.43 10.78 9.98
N PRO A 75 3.18 11.49 9.13
CA PRO A 75 2.61 12.48 8.22
C PRO A 75 1.76 11.80 7.13
N ARG A 76 1.06 12.61 6.33
CA ARG A 76 0.38 12.14 5.12
C ARG A 76 1.35 11.44 4.19
N PHE A 77 0.89 10.40 3.48
CA PHE A 77 1.73 9.60 2.60
C PHE A 77 2.34 10.35 1.40
N ASP A 78 1.80 11.52 1.01
CA ASP A 78 2.41 12.44 0.03
C ASP A 78 3.53 13.33 0.63
N GLY A 79 3.81 13.17 1.92
CA GLY A 79 4.84 13.90 2.66
C GLY A 79 6.20 13.21 2.71
N THR A 80 6.88 13.37 3.84
CA THR A 80 8.18 12.74 4.12
C THR A 80 8.17 12.18 5.51
N TYR A 81 8.56 10.93 5.65
CA TYR A 81 8.69 10.25 6.92
C TYR A 81 10.17 9.97 7.19
N SER A 82 10.63 10.25 8.40
CA SER A 82 12.02 10.03 8.80
C SER A 82 12.09 8.88 9.79
N ILE A 83 12.93 7.89 9.52
CA ILE A 83 13.12 6.72 10.39
C ILE A 83 14.59 6.31 10.38
N ASP A 84 15.07 5.88 11.54
CA ASP A 84 16.35 5.19 11.70
C ASP A 84 16.10 3.68 11.58
N LEU A 85 16.64 3.05 10.53
CA LEU A 85 16.45 1.62 10.25
C LEU A 85 17.58 0.74 10.80
N ASP A 86 18.79 1.27 10.89
CA ASP A 86 20.01 0.57 11.30
C ASP A 86 20.42 0.85 12.75
N VAL A 87 19.60 1.61 13.49
CA VAL A 87 19.78 1.93 14.92
C VAL A 87 21.11 2.64 15.17
N ASP A 88 21.55 3.43 14.20
CA ASP A 88 22.78 4.22 14.24
C ASP A 88 22.54 5.68 14.69
N ALA A 89 21.30 5.99 15.08
CA ALA A 89 20.78 7.31 15.44
C ALA A 89 20.74 8.30 14.26
N VAL A 90 20.82 7.83 13.02
CA VAL A 90 20.68 8.63 11.80
C VAL A 90 19.35 8.29 11.11
N THR A 91 18.46 9.28 11.05
CA THR A 91 17.18 9.10 10.37
C THR A 91 17.30 9.34 8.87
N ASP A 92 16.79 8.42 8.06
CA ASP A 92 16.66 8.58 6.62
C ASP A 92 15.31 9.17 6.24
N PRO A 93 15.24 10.20 5.37
CA PRO A 93 13.99 10.70 4.83
C PRO A 93 13.45 9.75 3.74
N ILE A 94 12.19 9.37 3.88
CA ILE A 94 11.49 8.48 2.97
C ILE A 94 10.31 9.20 2.35
N ARG A 95 10.18 9.02 1.04
CA ARG A 95 9.04 9.49 0.25
C ARG A 95 8.52 8.32 -0.57
N PHE A 96 7.20 8.21 -0.66
CA PHE A 96 6.58 7.34 -1.64
C PHE A 96 6.60 8.02 -3.01
N SER A 97 7.04 7.30 -4.06
CA SER A 97 6.84 7.76 -5.43
C SER A 97 5.38 7.65 -5.85
N LYS A 98 4.68 6.62 -5.36
CA LYS A 98 3.23 6.43 -5.43
C LYS A 98 2.70 6.35 -3.99
N PRO A 99 2.27 7.47 -3.39
CA PRO A 99 1.76 7.49 -2.02
C PRO A 99 0.61 6.49 -1.83
N PRO A 100 0.60 5.69 -0.75
CA PRO A 100 -0.52 4.83 -0.43
C PRO A 100 -1.86 5.57 -0.44
N PHE A 101 -2.86 4.95 -1.07
CA PHE A 101 -4.20 5.47 -1.15
C PHE A 101 -4.95 5.16 0.15
N GLU A 102 -4.95 6.14 1.04
CA GLU A 102 -5.75 6.12 2.25
C GLU A 102 -7.18 6.61 2.01
N ALA A 103 -8.17 5.74 2.22
CA ALA A 103 -9.55 6.02 1.90
C ALA A 103 -10.50 5.59 3.02
N GLU A 104 -11.66 6.23 3.06
CA GLU A 104 -12.82 5.78 3.82
C GLU A 104 -13.73 5.03 2.84
N LEU A 105 -14.05 3.79 3.18
CA LEU A 105 -15.12 3.01 2.59
C LEU A 105 -16.36 3.14 3.47
N MET A 106 -17.39 3.78 2.94
CA MET A 106 -18.70 3.88 3.59
C MET A 106 -19.66 2.87 2.94
N CYS A 107 -20.00 1.81 3.67
CA CYS A 107 -20.99 0.83 3.25
C CYS A 107 -22.41 1.38 3.44
N HIS A 108 -23.36 0.97 2.59
CA HIS A 108 -24.75 1.40 2.70
C HIS A 108 -25.47 0.91 3.97
N ASP A 109 -24.93 -0.09 4.65
CA ASP A 109 -25.38 -0.53 5.97
C ASP A 109 -24.85 0.34 7.13
N GLY A 110 -24.07 1.39 6.82
CA GLY A 110 -23.50 2.33 7.78
C GLY A 110 -22.13 1.95 8.33
N ARG A 111 -21.57 0.79 7.96
CA ARG A 111 -20.19 0.44 8.33
C ARG A 111 -19.19 1.36 7.66
N ARG A 112 -18.14 1.72 8.40
CA ARG A 112 -17.02 2.55 7.95
C ARG A 112 -15.72 1.80 8.13
N ILE A 113 -14.97 1.65 7.05
CA ILE A 113 -13.71 0.92 7.04
C ILE A 113 -12.65 1.83 6.43
N THR A 114 -11.50 1.97 7.09
CA THR A 114 -10.34 2.61 6.50
C THR A 114 -9.65 1.64 5.54
N LEU A 115 -9.49 2.03 4.29
CA LEU A 115 -8.72 1.30 3.30
C LEU A 115 -7.34 1.96 3.14
N ILE A 116 -6.29 1.16 3.09
CA ILE A 116 -4.95 1.60 2.72
C ILE A 116 -4.50 0.78 1.51
N GLY A 117 -4.59 1.36 0.32
CA GLY A 117 -4.07 0.77 -0.91
C GLY A 117 -2.58 1.09 -1.07
N ALA A 118 -1.71 0.09 -1.06
CA ALA A 118 -0.26 0.27 -1.04
C ALA A 118 0.43 -0.37 -2.26
N HIS A 119 1.52 0.26 -2.70
CA HIS A 119 2.47 -0.32 -3.64
C HIS A 119 3.88 0.04 -3.21
N LEU A 120 4.54 -0.89 -2.52
CA LEU A 120 5.87 -0.67 -1.96
C LEU A 120 6.94 -0.80 -3.04
N LYS A 121 8.12 -0.23 -2.78
CA LYS A 121 9.25 -0.27 -3.70
C LYS A 121 9.66 -1.72 -4.05
N SER A 122 9.66 -2.05 -5.34
CA SER A 122 10.22 -3.31 -5.83
C SER A 122 11.71 -3.48 -5.48
N LYS A 123 12.08 -4.69 -5.07
CA LYS A 123 13.45 -5.15 -4.77
C LYS A 123 14.33 -5.31 -6.02
N ALA A 124 13.74 -5.34 -7.21
CA ALA A 124 14.46 -5.60 -8.46
C ALA A 124 15.53 -4.52 -8.77
N PRO A 125 16.77 -4.91 -9.13
CA PRO A 125 17.87 -3.97 -9.37
C PRO A 125 17.84 -3.40 -10.79
N HIS A 126 16.73 -2.76 -11.17
CA HIS A 126 16.59 -2.14 -12.48
C HIS A 126 17.68 -1.09 -12.72
N GLY A 127 18.29 -1.13 -13.91
CA GLY A 127 19.32 -0.16 -14.33
C GLY A 127 20.76 -0.56 -14.01
N ALA A 128 20.98 -1.67 -13.29
CA ALA A 128 22.32 -2.18 -13.03
C ALA A 128 23.04 -2.61 -14.31
N ARG A 129 24.31 -2.22 -14.44
CA ARG A 129 25.19 -2.56 -15.57
C ARG A 129 26.20 -3.65 -15.22
N SER A 130 26.32 -3.99 -13.94
CA SER A 130 27.17 -5.08 -13.44
C SER A 130 26.49 -5.83 -12.28
N LYS A 131 27.05 -6.98 -11.88
CA LYS A 131 26.57 -7.74 -10.73
C LYS A 131 26.75 -6.98 -9.41
N ASP A 132 27.88 -6.30 -9.24
CA ASP A 132 28.17 -5.51 -8.04
C ASP A 132 27.23 -4.32 -7.92
N GLU A 133 26.95 -3.65 -9.04
CA GLU A 133 25.96 -2.56 -9.09
C GLU A 133 24.55 -3.09 -8.81
N ALA A 134 24.19 -4.26 -9.34
CA ALA A 134 22.91 -4.89 -9.07
C ALA A 134 22.73 -5.20 -7.57
N MET A 135 23.79 -5.66 -6.92
CA MET A 135 23.78 -5.92 -5.49
C MET A 135 23.54 -4.64 -4.68
N LEU A 136 24.28 -3.57 -4.95
CA LEU A 136 24.13 -2.29 -4.25
C LEU A 136 22.72 -1.68 -4.45
N ILE A 137 22.20 -1.71 -5.68
CA ILE A 137 20.86 -1.22 -5.99
C ILE A 137 19.79 -2.04 -5.26
N SER A 138 19.94 -3.37 -5.20
CA SER A 138 19.02 -4.25 -4.49
C SER A 138 18.97 -3.94 -2.99
N ILE A 139 20.13 -3.72 -2.36
CA ILE A 139 20.23 -3.33 -0.94
C ILE A 139 19.53 -1.99 -0.71
N ALA A 140 19.82 -0.98 -1.53
CA ALA A 140 19.21 0.34 -1.40
C ALA A 140 17.68 0.31 -1.61
N ASN A 141 17.21 -0.49 -2.58
CA ASN A 141 15.78 -0.68 -2.82
C ASN A 141 15.08 -1.36 -1.64
N ARG A 142 15.72 -2.38 -1.06
CA ARG A 142 15.18 -3.08 0.11
C ARG A 142 15.15 -2.18 1.35
N ARG A 143 16.21 -1.41 1.62
CA ARG A 143 16.22 -0.42 2.71
C ARG A 143 15.02 0.52 2.57
N LYS A 144 14.80 1.09 1.37
CA LYS A 144 13.63 1.96 1.11
C LYS A 144 12.29 1.25 1.31
N GLN A 145 12.15 0.01 0.83
CA GLN A 145 10.93 -0.78 1.00
C GLN A 145 10.63 -1.06 2.47
N LEU A 146 11.62 -1.51 3.23
CA LEU A 146 11.50 -1.76 4.66
C LEU A 146 11.23 -0.49 5.45
N ALA A 147 11.72 0.66 4.99
CA ALA A 147 11.40 1.95 5.61
C ALA A 147 9.96 2.42 5.37
N GLN A 148 9.36 2.02 4.25
CA GLN A 148 7.97 2.33 3.91
C GLN A 148 6.98 1.53 4.78
N ALA A 149 7.34 0.31 5.19
CA ALA A 149 6.45 -0.57 5.94
C ALA A 149 6.08 -0.04 7.35
N PRO A 150 7.02 0.46 8.19
CA PRO A 150 6.71 1.12 9.45
C PRO A 150 5.80 2.33 9.31
N TRP A 151 5.87 3.07 8.21
CA TRP A 151 4.97 4.20 7.99
C TRP A 151 3.52 3.73 7.78
N ILE A 152 3.32 2.69 6.98
CA ILE A 152 2.00 2.07 6.81
C ILE A 152 1.53 1.44 8.12
N ARG A 153 2.40 0.71 8.82
CA ARG A 153 2.08 0.10 10.12
C ARG A 153 1.69 1.13 11.16
N GLY A 154 2.43 2.23 11.27
CA GLY A 154 2.10 3.34 12.17
C GLY A 154 0.73 3.94 11.86
N ARG A 155 0.36 4.02 10.57
CA ARG A 155 -0.99 4.43 10.19
C ARG A 155 -2.05 3.40 10.59
N VAL A 156 -1.79 2.12 10.41
CA VAL A 156 -2.67 1.04 10.90
C VAL A 156 -2.85 1.13 12.42
N ASP A 157 -1.76 1.34 13.17
CA ASP A 157 -1.81 1.50 14.63
C ASP A 157 -2.73 2.65 15.04
N GLN A 158 -2.61 3.81 14.39
CA GLN A 158 -3.48 4.96 14.64
C GLN A 158 -4.96 4.68 14.41
N VAL A 159 -5.30 3.87 13.40
CA VAL A 159 -6.69 3.48 13.13
C VAL A 159 -7.19 2.47 14.17
N LEU A 160 -6.35 1.49 14.54
CA LEU A 160 -6.70 0.50 15.55
C LEU A 160 -6.80 1.11 16.97
N ASP A 161 -5.99 2.13 17.29
CA ASP A 161 -6.02 2.85 18.57
C ASP A 161 -7.36 3.56 18.83
N ILE A 162 -8.07 3.96 17.77
CA ILE A 162 -9.40 4.54 17.86
C ILE A 162 -10.52 3.49 17.67
N CYS A 163 -10.19 2.20 17.74
CA CYS A 163 -11.09 1.07 17.56
C CYS A 163 -11.85 1.07 16.21
N ALA A 164 -11.24 1.60 15.16
CA ALA A 164 -11.82 1.59 13.81
C ALA A 164 -11.34 0.38 12.99
N GLU A 165 -12.16 -0.03 12.00
CA GLU A 165 -11.84 -1.12 11.09
C GLU A 165 -10.85 -0.65 10.01
N VAL A 166 -9.86 -1.49 9.68
CA VAL A 166 -8.86 -1.19 8.66
C VAL A 166 -8.60 -2.39 7.77
N ILE A 167 -8.46 -2.16 6.47
CA ILE A 167 -8.01 -3.14 5.49
C ILE A 167 -6.82 -2.55 4.74
N VAL A 168 -5.69 -3.26 4.74
CA VAL A 168 -4.53 -2.95 3.91
C VAL A 168 -4.54 -3.86 2.68
N LEU A 169 -4.41 -3.29 1.50
CA LEU A 169 -4.47 -4.00 0.21
C LEU A 169 -3.31 -3.56 -0.66
N GLY A 170 -2.79 -4.45 -1.50
CA GLY A 170 -1.93 -4.09 -2.62
C GLY A 170 -0.67 -4.92 -2.75
N ASP A 171 0.30 -4.36 -3.46
CA ASP A 171 1.55 -5.04 -3.80
C ASP A 171 2.67 -4.56 -2.88
N LEU A 172 3.00 -5.39 -1.89
CA LEU A 172 4.10 -5.11 -0.97
C LEU A 172 5.48 -5.38 -1.61
N ASN A 173 5.52 -5.96 -2.81
CA ASN A 173 6.75 -6.41 -3.49
C ASN A 173 7.62 -7.29 -2.60
N ASP A 174 6.97 -8.06 -1.73
CA ASP A 174 7.58 -8.80 -0.65
C ASP A 174 6.76 -10.04 -0.33
N GLY A 175 7.43 -11.04 0.24
CA GLY A 175 6.83 -12.32 0.61
C GLY A 175 7.39 -12.81 1.95
N PRO A 176 6.71 -13.76 2.60
CA PRO A 176 7.15 -14.33 3.87
C PRO A 176 8.41 -15.19 3.70
N GLY A 177 9.32 -15.09 4.66
CA GLY A 177 10.54 -15.89 4.75
C GLY A 177 11.84 -15.10 4.56
N LEU A 178 12.80 -15.34 5.45
CA LEU A 178 14.12 -14.72 5.46
C LEU A 178 14.93 -15.11 4.23
N ASP A 179 15.11 -14.17 3.29
CA ASP A 179 16.28 -14.24 2.42
C ASP A 179 17.55 -13.83 3.18
N VAL A 180 18.71 -14.13 2.61
CA VAL A 180 20.05 -13.95 3.23
C VAL A 180 20.30 -12.51 3.71
N TYR A 181 19.49 -11.54 3.29
CA TYR A 181 19.58 -10.13 3.67
C TYR A 181 18.56 -9.72 4.75
N GLU A 182 17.59 -10.57 5.10
CA GLU A 182 16.63 -10.32 6.18
C GLU A 182 17.24 -10.49 7.56
N GLU A 183 18.42 -11.11 7.68
CA GLU A 183 19.21 -11.10 8.92
C GLU A 183 19.60 -9.66 9.36
N LEU A 184 19.73 -8.71 8.42
CA LEU A 184 20.04 -7.32 8.74
C LEU A 184 18.86 -6.53 9.31
N PHE A 185 17.62 -6.93 9.02
CA PHE A 185 16.42 -6.16 9.36
C PHE A 185 15.39 -6.95 10.18
N ALA A 186 15.69 -8.21 10.46
CA ALA A 186 14.96 -9.18 11.26
C ALA A 186 13.52 -9.54 10.80
N ARG A 187 12.92 -8.80 9.86
CA ARG A 187 11.54 -9.00 9.37
C ARG A 187 11.33 -8.50 7.94
N SER A 188 10.38 -9.13 7.25
CA SER A 188 9.81 -8.68 5.98
C SER A 188 8.81 -7.52 6.18
N SER A 189 8.54 -6.76 5.12
CA SER A 189 7.52 -5.70 5.12
C SER A 189 6.12 -6.21 5.41
N VAL A 190 5.82 -7.46 5.00
CA VAL A 190 4.54 -8.13 5.31
C VAL A 190 4.40 -8.32 6.82
N GLU A 191 5.42 -8.87 7.48
CA GLU A 191 5.40 -9.11 8.94
C GLU A 191 5.30 -7.81 9.74
N ILE A 192 5.97 -6.76 9.28
CA ILE A 192 5.89 -5.40 9.87
C ILE A 192 4.47 -4.86 9.76
N ILE A 193 3.86 -4.87 8.57
CA ILE A 193 2.49 -4.33 8.36
C ILE A 193 1.45 -5.17 9.10
N MET A 194 1.61 -6.48 9.12
CA MET A 194 0.75 -7.41 9.86
C MET A 194 0.81 -7.20 11.38
N GLY A 195 1.88 -6.56 11.90
CA GLY A 195 2.02 -6.25 13.31
C GLY A 195 2.42 -7.45 14.16
N GLN A 196 3.17 -8.41 13.61
CA GLN A 196 3.44 -9.70 14.28
C GLN A 196 4.14 -9.62 15.63
N SER A 197 4.87 -8.55 15.90
CA SER A 197 5.48 -8.34 17.21
C SER A 197 4.61 -7.61 18.21
N GLN A 198 3.39 -7.26 17.82
CA GLN A 198 2.42 -6.63 18.69
C GLN A 198 1.47 -7.69 19.24
N GLY A 199 0.66 -7.30 20.24
CA GLY A 199 -0.35 -8.16 20.82
C GLY A 199 -1.42 -8.57 19.79
N PRO A 200 -2.14 -9.70 20.01
CA PRO A 200 -3.15 -10.21 19.07
C PRO A 200 -4.21 -9.18 18.65
N GLU A 201 -4.53 -8.23 19.53
CA GLU A 201 -5.48 -7.13 19.28
C GLU A 201 -5.00 -6.10 18.25
N LYS A 202 -3.71 -6.05 17.98
CA LYS A 202 -3.09 -5.16 16.99
C LYS A 202 -2.68 -5.86 15.70
N GLN A 203 -2.75 -7.19 15.68
CA GLN A 203 -2.36 -7.97 14.52
C GLN A 203 -3.45 -7.90 13.45
N LEU A 204 -3.05 -7.64 12.22
CA LEU A 204 -3.93 -7.82 11.07
C LEU A 204 -4.10 -9.30 10.77
N PHE A 205 -5.19 -9.64 10.09
CA PHE A 205 -5.48 -11.01 9.70
C PHE A 205 -5.42 -11.17 8.18
N ASP A 206 -4.58 -12.09 7.72
CA ASP A 206 -4.56 -12.59 6.35
C ASP A 206 -4.37 -14.12 6.40
N PRO A 207 -5.33 -14.91 5.89
CA PRO A 207 -5.30 -16.37 6.03
C PRO A 207 -4.18 -17.04 5.23
N ARG A 208 -3.59 -16.36 4.23
CA ARG A 208 -2.49 -16.87 3.41
C ARG A 208 -1.15 -16.47 3.98
N ALA A 209 -1.01 -15.23 4.44
CA ALA A 209 0.20 -14.78 5.12
C ALA A 209 0.45 -15.63 6.37
N MET A 210 -0.59 -15.88 7.18
CA MET A 210 -0.49 -16.72 8.38
C MET A 210 -0.10 -18.19 8.13
N GLN A 211 -0.16 -18.70 6.90
CA GLN A 211 0.31 -20.06 6.57
C GLN A 211 1.82 -20.11 6.30
N MET A 212 2.46 -18.95 6.14
CA MET A 212 3.83 -18.84 5.67
C MET A 212 4.76 -18.16 6.69
N ILE A 213 4.19 -17.67 7.79
CA ILE A 213 4.86 -17.14 8.98
C ILE A 213 4.74 -18.20 10.07
#